data_AF-A0A6A3IVD3-F1
#
_entry.id   AF-A0A6A3IVD3-F1
#
_cell.length_a   1.000
_cell.length_b   1.000
_cell.length_c   1.000
_cell.angle_alpha   90.00
_cell.angle_beta   90.00
_cell.angle_gamma   90.00
#
_symmetry.space_group_name_H-M   'P 1'
#
loop_
_entity.id
_entity.type
_entity.pdbx_description
1 polymer ?
#
loop_
_entity_poly.entity_id
_entity_poly.type
_entity_poly.pdbx_seq_one_letter_code
_entity_poly.pdbx_strand_id
1 'polypeptide(L)'
;MVGCSAVLPTCTTAQLNAIKNIAKATPLANYLGICKALSSYEVYPFKTAPTGTEQDSVCGHLFCRTGLKVFYESAGLPQCNVEVDGEPITPNAQLQRICPDIWTT
;
A
#
# COMPACT_ATOMS: atom_id res chain seq x y z
N MET A 1 -27.24 -2.25 17.15
CA MET A 1 -26.11 -1.33 17.38
C MET A 1 -25.69 -0.81 16.02
N VAL A 2 -26.07 0.42 15.68
CA VAL A 2 -25.77 1.02 14.38
C VAL A 2 -24.30 1.44 14.42
N GLY A 3 -23.43 0.60 13.85
CA GLY A 3 -22.01 0.90 13.72
C GLY A 3 -21.86 2.12 12.82
N CYS A 4 -21.49 3.25 13.42
CA CYS A 4 -21.13 4.45 12.68
C CYS A 4 -19.83 4.10 11.93
N SER A 5 -19.92 3.75 10.65
CA SER A 5 -18.75 3.69 9.78
C SER A 5 -18.14 5.08 9.80
N ALA A 6 -17.04 5.26 10.53
CA ALA A 6 -16.33 6.53 10.54
C ALA A 6 -15.91 6.84 9.10
N VAL A 7 -16.56 7.82 8.48
CA VAL A 7 -16.20 8.27 7.14
C VAL A 7 -14.86 8.98 7.27
N LEU A 8 -13.78 8.31 6.86
CA LEU A 8 -12.46 8.89 6.90
C LEU A 8 -12.37 10.06 5.91
N PRO A 9 -11.74 11.19 6.30
CA PRO A 9 -11.57 12.32 5.40
C PRO A 9 -10.55 12.00 4.30
N THR A 10 -10.60 12.75 3.20
CA THR A 10 -9.54 12.72 2.18
C THR A 10 -8.22 13.20 2.78
N CYS A 11 -7.11 12.59 2.37
CA CYS A 11 -5.78 12.97 2.83
C CYS A 11 -5.43 14.42 2.49
N THR A 12 -4.97 15.16 3.50
CA THR A 12 -4.37 16.49 3.31
C THR A 12 -3.01 16.39 2.63
N THR A 13 -2.50 17.50 2.08
CA THR A 13 -1.15 17.58 1.51
C THR A 13 -0.06 17.12 2.48
N ALA A 14 -0.19 17.44 3.77
CA ALA A 14 0.76 17.00 4.80
C ALA A 14 0.75 15.47 4.96
N GLN A 15 -0.43 14.85 4.96
CA GLN A 15 -0.58 13.40 5.04
C GLN A 15 -0.07 12.70 3.78
N LEU A 16 -0.35 13.24 2.58
CA LEU A 16 0.21 12.73 1.33
C LEU A 16 1.75 12.79 1.31
N ASN A 17 2.33 13.87 1.83
CA ASN A 17 3.77 14.00 1.98
C ASN A 17 4.34 13.01 3.01
N ALA A 18 3.62 12.74 4.10
CA ALA A 18 4.02 11.72 5.07
C ALA A 18 4.08 10.33 4.42
N ILE A 19 3.05 9.93 3.67
CA ILE A 19 3.04 8.65 2.92
C ILE A 19 4.23 8.58 1.96
N LYS A 20 4.48 9.65 1.20
CA LYS A 20 5.61 9.75 0.26
C LYS A 20 6.96 9.59 0.97
N ASN A 21 7.12 10.21 2.13
CA ASN A 21 8.35 10.14 2.91
C ASN A 21 8.58 8.74 3.49
N ILE A 22 7.52 8.08 3.96
CA ILE A 22 7.57 6.69 4.42
C ILE A 22 8.03 5.79 3.27
N ALA A 23 7.38 5.85 2.10
CA ALA A 23 7.73 5.03 0.93
C ALA A 23 9.19 5.22 0.45
N LYS A 24 9.77 6.40 0.72
CA LYS A 24 11.16 6.73 0.38
C LYS A 24 12.16 6.43 1.50
N ALA A 25 11.70 6.14 2.71
CA ALA A 25 12.57 5.84 3.83
C ALA A 25 13.25 4.48 3.64
N THR A 26 14.53 4.38 4.00
CA THR A 26 15.20 3.09 4.09
C THR A 26 14.82 2.38 5.40
N PRO A 27 14.65 1.05 5.40
CA PRO A 27 14.91 0.11 4.31
C PRO A 27 13.75 -0.06 3.31
N LEU A 28 12.57 0.53 3.56
CA LEU A 28 11.37 0.31 2.75
C LEU A 28 11.60 0.61 1.26
N ALA A 29 12.22 1.73 0.92
CA ALA A 29 12.53 2.09 -0.46
C ALA A 29 13.32 1.00 -1.22
N ASN A 30 14.21 0.28 -0.53
CA ASN A 30 14.96 -0.82 -1.14
C ASN A 30 14.05 -2.02 -1.44
N TYR A 31 13.18 -2.38 -0.50
CA TYR A 31 12.22 -3.46 -0.71
C TYR A 31 11.26 -3.16 -1.86
N LEU A 32 10.74 -1.93 -1.92
CA LEU A 32 9.85 -1.49 -3.01
C LEU A 32 10.59 -1.44 -4.35
N GLY A 33 11.84 -0.98 -4.37
CA GLY A 33 12.68 -0.96 -5.57
C GLY A 33 12.96 -2.36 -6.12
N ILE A 34 13.34 -3.30 -5.26
CA ILE A 34 13.55 -4.70 -5.65
C ILE A 34 12.23 -5.33 -6.11
N CYS A 35 11.14 -5.07 -5.40
CA CYS A 35 9.82 -5.56 -5.80
C CYS A 35 9.48 -5.11 -7.24
N LYS A 36 9.62 -3.81 -7.52
CA LYS A 36 9.40 -3.25 -8.87
C LYS A 36 10.29 -3.90 -9.93
N ALA A 37 11.56 -4.15 -9.61
CA ALA A 37 12.48 -4.79 -10.57
C ALA A 37 12.10 -6.24 -10.91
N LEU A 38 11.51 -6.98 -9.96
CA LEU A 38 11.16 -8.38 -10.14
C LEU A 38 9.75 -8.59 -10.73
N SER A 39 8.76 -7.84 -10.23
CA SER A 39 7.35 -8.01 -10.61
C SER A 39 6.88 -7.04 -11.70
N SER A 40 7.68 -6.02 -12.03
CA SER A 40 7.28 -4.85 -12.84
C SER A 40 6.16 -4.00 -12.22
N TYR A 41 5.71 -4.32 -11.00
CA TYR A 41 4.69 -3.56 -10.28
C TYR A 41 5.31 -2.55 -9.30
N GLU A 42 4.78 -1.33 -9.31
CA GLU A 42 5.22 -0.26 -8.44
C GLU A 42 4.20 -0.08 -7.31
N VAL A 43 4.58 -0.42 -6.08
CA VAL A 43 3.71 -0.35 -4.89
C VAL A 43 3.36 1.10 -4.53
N TYR A 44 4.28 2.03 -4.75
CA TYR A 44 4.08 3.46 -4.53
C TYR A 44 4.74 4.28 -5.66
N PRO A 45 4.07 5.29 -6.24
CA PRO A 45 2.77 5.87 -5.84
C PRO A 45 1.62 4.88 -6.01
N PHE A 46 0.58 5.04 -5.19
CA PHE A 46 -0.57 4.14 -5.22
C PHE A 46 -1.27 4.24 -6.58
N LYS A 47 -1.52 3.07 -7.17
CA LYS A 47 -2.25 2.84 -8.43
C LYS A 47 -3.13 1.61 -8.27
N THR A 48 -3.90 1.25 -9.29
CA THR A 48 -4.67 0.00 -9.34
C THR A 48 -3.88 -1.17 -8.77
N ALA A 49 -4.50 -1.94 -7.88
CA ALA A 49 -3.89 -3.17 -7.40
C ALA A 49 -3.78 -4.17 -8.58
N PRO A 50 -2.68 -4.94 -8.68
CA PRO A 50 -2.54 -5.95 -9.71
C PRO A 50 -3.58 -7.06 -9.47
N THR A 51 -3.94 -7.78 -10.53
CA THR A 51 -4.86 -8.93 -10.46
C THR A 51 -4.32 -10.09 -11.29
N GLY A 52 -4.80 -11.31 -11.02
CA GLY A 52 -4.40 -12.51 -11.77
C GLY A 52 -2.89 -12.74 -11.75
N THR A 53 -2.30 -12.99 -12.92
CA THR A 53 -0.88 -13.35 -13.06
C THR A 53 0.09 -12.25 -12.60
N GLU A 54 -0.27 -10.97 -12.72
CA GLU A 54 0.54 -9.87 -12.20
C GLU A 54 0.54 -9.88 -10.66
N GLN A 55 -0.63 -10.14 -10.06
CA GLN A 55 -0.75 -10.28 -8.61
C GLN A 55 0.03 -11.49 -8.09
N ASP A 56 -0.07 -12.63 -8.78
CA ASP A 56 0.72 -13.83 -8.44
C ASP A 56 2.23 -13.55 -8.50
N SER A 57 2.68 -12.78 -9.49
CA SER A 57 4.08 -12.36 -9.61
C SER A 57 4.50 -11.49 -8.41
N VAL A 58 3.73 -10.45 -8.08
CA VAL A 58 4.00 -9.58 -6.92
C VAL A 58 3.99 -10.38 -5.62
N CYS A 59 2.93 -11.16 -5.39
CA CYS A 59 2.75 -11.99 -4.22
C CYS A 59 3.80 -13.10 -4.10
N GLY A 60 4.33 -13.60 -5.21
CA GLY A 60 5.36 -14.64 -5.23
C GLY A 60 6.72 -14.18 -4.69
N HIS A 61 7.04 -12.88 -4.79
CA HIS A 61 8.33 -12.36 -4.37
C HIS A 61 8.37 -11.92 -2.90
N LEU A 62 9.32 -12.49 -2.14
CA LEU A 62 9.51 -12.17 -0.71
C LEU A 62 9.73 -10.67 -0.45
N PHE A 63 10.49 -9.99 -1.31
CA PHE A 63 10.75 -8.56 -1.17
C PHE A 63 9.50 -7.69 -1.37
N CYS A 64 8.59 -8.10 -2.25
CA CYS A 64 7.29 -7.45 -2.40
C CYS A 64 6.44 -7.62 -1.13
N ARG A 65 6.28 -8.86 -0.65
CA ARG A 65 5.53 -9.15 0.59
C ARG A 65 6.11 -8.41 1.80
N THR A 66 7.44 -8.40 1.92
CA THR A 66 8.15 -7.69 3.01
C THR A 66 7.95 -6.18 2.90
N GLY A 67 8.11 -5.62 1.70
CA GLY A 67 7.87 -4.20 1.46
C GLY A 67 6.44 -3.78 1.81
N LEU A 68 5.44 -4.58 1.44
CA LEU A 68 4.04 -4.35 1.78
C LEU A 68 3.80 -4.37 3.30
N LYS A 69 4.33 -5.37 4.03
CA LYS A 69 4.19 -5.44 5.50
C LYS A 69 4.88 -4.27 6.19
N VAL A 70 6.13 -3.98 5.83
CA VAL A 70 6.87 -2.84 6.42
C VAL A 70 6.16 -1.52 6.15
N PHE A 71 5.61 -1.33 4.94
CA PHE A 71 4.86 -0.12 4.63
C PHE A 71 3.56 -0.05 5.44
N TYR A 72 2.81 -1.15 5.53
CA TYR A 72 1.57 -1.23 6.29
C TYR A 72 1.77 -0.93 7.78
N GLU A 73 2.87 -1.42 8.35
CA GLU A 73 3.24 -1.27 9.77
C GLU A 73 4.02 0.03 10.06
N SER A 74 4.30 0.85 9.04
CA SER A 74 5.09 2.06 9.21
C SER A 74 4.38 3.05 10.12
N ALA A 75 5.06 3.43 11.21
CA ALA A 75 4.58 4.46 12.12
C ALA A 75 4.32 5.77 11.35
N GLY A 76 3.17 6.38 11.61
CA GLY A 76 2.76 7.62 10.96
C GLY A 76 2.10 7.44 9.58
N LEU A 77 1.80 6.20 9.16
CA LEU A 77 0.93 5.99 8.00
C LEU A 77 -0.47 6.57 8.29
N PRO A 78 -0.91 7.60 7.55
CA PRO A 78 -2.15 8.31 7.87
C PRO A 78 -3.40 7.46 7.66
N GLN A 79 -4.36 7.58 8.58
CA GLN A 79 -5.72 7.05 8.42
C GLN A 79 -6.59 8.09 7.71
N CYS A 80 -6.45 8.19 6.39
CA CYS A 80 -7.23 9.05 5.52
C CYS A 80 -7.45 8.37 4.16
N ASN A 81 -8.40 8.86 3.38
CA ASN A 81 -8.67 8.34 2.04
C ASN A 81 -7.76 9.00 1.00
N VAL A 82 -7.10 8.17 0.19
CA VAL A 82 -6.48 8.54 -1.08
C VAL A 82 -7.40 8.09 -2.21
N GLU A 83 -7.39 8.79 -3.33
CA GLU A 83 -8.13 8.37 -4.53
C GLU A 83 -7.25 7.42 -5.36
N VAL A 84 -7.74 6.20 -5.59
CA VAL A 84 -7.10 5.21 -6.46
C VAL A 84 -8.17 4.73 -7.44
N ASP A 85 -7.97 4.99 -8.73
CA ASP A 85 -8.94 4.70 -9.81
C ASP A 85 -10.35 5.24 -9.56
N GLY A 86 -10.45 6.44 -8.98
CA GLY A 86 -11.73 7.06 -8.64
C GLY A 86 -12.40 6.46 -7.40
N GLU A 87 -11.77 5.51 -6.71
CA GLU A 87 -12.25 4.96 -5.44
C GLU A 87 -11.50 5.58 -4.24
N PRO A 88 -12.21 6.12 -3.23
CA PRO A 88 -11.58 6.54 -1.98
C PRO A 88 -11.19 5.31 -1.16
N ILE A 89 -9.90 5.16 -0.88
CA ILE A 89 -9.35 4.03 -0.12
C ILE A 89 -8.28 4.48 0.85
N THR A 90 -8.15 3.80 2.00
CA THR A 90 -7.04 4.08 2.91
C THR A 90 -5.72 3.49 2.39
N PRO A 91 -4.56 4.08 2.72
CA PRO A 91 -3.27 3.50 2.39
C PRO A 91 -3.13 2.04 2.82
N ASN A 92 -3.57 1.69 4.03
CA ASN A 92 -3.55 0.31 4.53
C ASN A 92 -4.42 -0.62 3.69
N ALA A 93 -5.65 -0.22 3.36
CA ALA A 93 -6.54 -1.03 2.54
C ALA A 93 -5.98 -1.22 1.12
N GLN A 94 -5.35 -0.17 0.55
CA GLN A 94 -4.70 -0.28 -0.75
C GLN A 94 -3.52 -1.25 -0.72
N LEU A 95 -2.67 -1.18 0.29
CA LEU A 95 -1.57 -2.13 0.48
C LEU A 95 -2.09 -3.56 0.62
N GLN A 96 -3.23 -3.74 1.29
CA GLN A 96 -3.85 -5.04 1.45
C GLN A 96 -4.36 -5.63 0.12
N ARG A 97 -4.91 -4.79 -0.76
CA ARG A 97 -5.38 -5.20 -2.09
C ARG A 97 -4.27 -5.69 -3.00
N ILE A 98 -3.04 -5.20 -2.83
CA ILE A 98 -1.92 -5.59 -3.70
C ILE A 98 -1.60 -7.08 -3.57
N CYS A 99 -1.58 -7.58 -2.34
CA CYS A 99 -1.34 -9.00 -2.08
C CYS A 99 -2.20 -9.49 -0.90
N PRO A 100 -3.45 -9.92 -1.13
CA PRO A 100 -4.39 -10.30 -0.08
C PRO A 100 -3.91 -11.45 0.81
N ASP A 101 -3.16 -12.40 0.24
CA ASP A 101 -2.76 -13.65 0.90
C ASP A 101 -1.81 -13.45 2.10
N ILE A 102 -1.17 -12.29 2.22
CA ILE A 102 -0.22 -12.05 3.33
C ILE A 102 -0.87 -11.53 4.62
N TRP A 103 -2.19 -11.32 4.60
CA TRP A 103 -2.97 -10.77 5.72
C TRP A 103 -3.94 -11.76 6.35
N THR A 104 -4.14 -12.92 5.74
CA THR A 104 -5.09 -13.96 6.17
C THR A 104 -4.46 -15.00 7.10
N THR A 105 -3.33 -14.67 7.74
CA THR A 105 -2.59 -15.58 8.65
C THR A 105 -2.91 -15.35 10.11
#